data_AF-A0A522WLN8-F1
#
_entry.id   AF-A0A522WLN8-F1
#
_cell.length_a   1.000
_cell.length_b   1.000
_cell.length_c   1.000
_cell.angle_alpha   90.00
_cell.angle_beta   90.00
_cell.angle_gamma   90.00
#
_symmetry.space_group_name_H-M   'P 1'
#
loop_
_entity.id
_entity.type
_entity.pdbx_description
1 polymer ?
#
loop_
_entity_poly.entity_id
_entity_poly.type
_entity_poly.pdbx_seq_one_letter_code
_entity_poly.pdbx_strand_id
1 'polypeptide(L)'
;MIVMLLATMTAIGLAGLLPRPDGRSWFGVRVFCAFNLLLLFLYSANLVTGVSLHLLAYIAVIGALVGGVRLAALEFRCDLALWLHPVMVLPATFAGAIAVWGLDYQPMAWDEFVNWLSWARQITNTGRFVGAGIAHGAMGYTPGWALVLAFPNLLLGGTFEIHASVMPFVMHAAFCGLVYDVACHLYQHRRGGNAPEAGLVAWIIVLGLLAVEASWKLVPTHLLIEEPQSYGLAACFLLLLAGLRGVLDWRRGCIFTALILAGGYIIKIPILALAGPLALAWAWIGLRQRHQIGWTGLIVHMAALAAPVSAAYLLWRLTGKPESCISDPMAMLGGASLEMERALDLAKRMSRYVGEYLLGYKFFLTGIGLVGLAIVAASRRIYPLVICLALYLAIYFGSLYVYHLYCFGEYYFLNLNSPDRFTRVPLRVIHIVGTLVVGVEALAVLAGHLRPNRYKAAGFALVALLAGWQVRQMERSLQSMASRFDATPGWLGEVRLFRREADLLVKVWEGLPADLQARPVRLIYQGSDGYFRIVIDYYTLGKIKFASDFSYGETPKNHWMRQVSTSDMSAILLDDSVIWPVFLDGWMTGVMSRLMVKSTCGAALTTQFLLPDKASGKLVCHRKDG
;
A
#
# COMPACT_ATOMS: atom_id res chain seq x y z
N MET A 1 5.46 -4.55 19.50
CA MET A 1 6.07 -3.27 19.95
C MET A 1 7.47 -3.05 19.38
N ILE A 2 8.46 -3.93 19.63
CA ILE A 2 9.87 -3.76 19.18
C ILE A 2 9.97 -3.44 17.68
N VAL A 3 9.27 -4.20 16.84
CA VAL A 3 9.22 -4.00 15.39
C VAL A 3 8.85 -2.57 14.98
N MET A 4 7.80 -2.03 15.61
CA MET A 4 7.29 -0.71 15.31
C MET A 4 8.30 0.37 15.74
N LEU A 5 8.91 0.22 16.92
CA LEU A 5 9.95 1.14 17.38
C LEU A 5 11.16 1.12 16.45
N LEU A 6 11.63 -0.06 16.05
CA LEU A 6 12.75 -0.22 15.13
C LEU A 6 12.47 0.42 13.77
N ALA A 7 11.31 0.18 13.18
CA ALA A 7 10.91 0.78 11.91
C ALA A 7 10.80 2.30 12.00
N THR A 8 10.18 2.82 13.07
CA THR A 8 10.03 4.26 13.31
C THR A 8 11.39 4.93 13.52
N MET A 9 12.25 4.35 14.36
CA MET A 9 13.60 4.86 14.61
C MET A 9 14.48 4.79 13.37
N THR A 10 14.29 3.78 12.51
CA THR A 10 14.99 3.73 11.23
C THR A 10 14.62 4.92 10.35
N ALA A 11 13.32 5.18 10.18
CA ALA A 11 12.84 6.31 9.37
C ALA A 11 13.29 7.66 9.95
N ILE A 12 13.21 7.84 11.27
CA ILE A 12 13.68 9.05 11.97
C ILE A 12 15.19 9.21 11.84
N GLY A 13 15.95 8.16 12.08
CA GLY A 13 17.41 8.17 12.00
C GLY A 13 17.90 8.56 10.60
N LEU A 14 17.35 7.93 9.55
CA LEU A 14 17.66 8.26 8.16
C LEU A 14 17.29 9.72 7.81
N ALA A 15 16.24 10.27 8.42
CA ALA A 15 15.88 11.69 8.26
C ALA A 15 16.97 12.64 8.77
N GLY A 16 17.77 12.21 9.74
CA GLY A 16 18.94 12.92 10.25
C GLY A 16 20.08 13.05 9.25
N LEU A 17 20.10 12.20 8.22
CA LEU A 17 21.07 12.27 7.13
C LEU A 17 20.61 13.24 6.03
N LEU A 18 19.31 13.54 5.96
CA LEU A 18 18.76 14.45 4.97
C LEU A 18 18.96 15.93 5.36
N PRO A 19 19.24 16.80 4.38
CA PRO A 19 19.46 18.22 4.65
C PRO A 19 18.17 18.92 5.11
N ARG A 20 18.31 19.98 5.91
CA ARG A 20 17.18 20.89 6.18
C ARG A 20 16.87 21.71 4.91
N PRO A 21 15.60 21.81 4.47
CA PRO A 21 15.27 22.50 3.22
C PRO A 21 15.65 23.99 3.22
N ASP A 22 15.47 24.69 4.33
CA ASP A 22 15.58 26.16 4.42
C ASP A 22 16.19 26.62 5.76
N GLY A 23 16.91 25.73 6.44
CA GLY A 23 17.43 25.95 7.79
C GLY A 23 16.39 25.81 8.92
N ARG A 24 15.09 25.77 8.61
CA ARG A 24 14.02 25.52 9.58
C ARG A 24 13.79 24.02 9.78
N SER A 25 13.04 23.69 10.83
CA SER A 25 12.61 22.32 11.07
C SER A 25 11.52 21.93 10.07
N TRP A 26 11.85 21.02 9.17
CA TRP A 26 10.95 20.28 8.29
C TRP A 26 11.09 18.79 8.60
N PHE A 27 10.85 18.45 9.87
CA PHE A 27 11.17 17.12 10.39
C PHE A 27 10.29 16.05 9.76
N GLY A 28 8.98 16.28 9.66
CA GLY A 28 8.05 15.40 8.97
C GLY A 28 8.37 15.17 7.49
N VAL A 29 8.70 16.23 6.74
CA VAL A 29 9.13 16.10 5.33
C VAL A 29 10.36 15.21 5.23
N ARG A 30 11.37 15.45 6.07
CA ARG A 30 12.59 14.62 6.07
C ARG A 30 12.29 13.17 6.41
N VAL A 31 11.42 12.89 7.38
CA VAL A 31 11.09 11.51 7.77
C VAL A 31 10.30 10.79 6.68
N PHE A 32 9.36 11.47 6.02
CA PHE A 32 8.64 10.89 4.88
C PHE A 32 9.56 10.64 3.68
N CYS A 33 10.48 11.57 3.39
CA CYS A 33 11.50 11.37 2.36
C CYS A 33 12.51 10.27 2.73
N ALA A 34 12.88 10.14 4.00
CA ALA A 34 13.75 9.09 4.49
C ALA A 34 13.12 7.70 4.35
N PHE A 35 11.80 7.58 4.55
CA PHE A 35 11.06 6.37 4.26
C PHE A 35 11.14 5.99 2.77
N ASN A 36 10.95 6.95 1.86
CA ASN A 36 11.10 6.72 0.43
C ASN A 36 12.55 6.40 0.04
N LEU A 37 13.53 7.03 0.70
CA LEU A 37 14.95 6.74 0.51
C LEU A 37 15.32 5.32 0.96
N LEU A 38 14.80 4.85 2.10
CA LEU A 38 14.96 3.46 2.56
C LEU A 38 14.49 2.50 1.47
N LEU A 39 13.29 2.73 0.92
CA LEU A 39 12.74 1.92 -0.15
C LEU A 39 13.65 1.93 -1.39
N LEU A 40 14.03 3.13 -1.86
CA LEU A 40 14.91 3.29 -3.03
C LEU A 40 16.26 2.61 -2.83
N PHE A 41 16.83 2.69 -1.63
CA PHE A 41 18.07 2.03 -1.26
C PHE A 41 17.95 0.51 -1.31
N LEU A 42 16.94 -0.08 -0.64
CA LEU A 42 16.74 -1.54 -0.65
C LEU A 42 16.52 -2.06 -2.08
N TYR A 43 15.71 -1.34 -2.87
CA TYR A 43 15.43 -1.66 -4.26
C TYR A 43 16.70 -1.61 -5.12
N SER A 44 17.34 -0.44 -5.20
CA SER A 44 18.47 -0.23 -6.12
C SER A 44 19.71 -1.00 -5.71
N ALA A 45 20.05 -1.04 -4.42
CA ALA A 45 21.25 -1.72 -3.96
C ALA A 45 21.14 -3.23 -4.18
N ASN A 46 20.01 -3.86 -3.86
CA ASN A 46 19.82 -5.30 -4.10
C ASN A 46 19.91 -5.62 -5.60
N LEU A 47 19.27 -4.80 -6.44
CA LEU A 47 19.23 -5.04 -7.87
C LEU A 47 20.60 -4.87 -8.55
N VAL A 48 21.32 -3.80 -8.21
CA VAL A 48 22.60 -3.45 -8.84
C VAL A 48 23.74 -4.33 -8.32
N THR A 49 23.76 -4.62 -7.02
CA THR A 49 24.89 -5.32 -6.39
C THR A 49 24.64 -6.81 -6.18
N GLY A 50 23.38 -7.27 -6.24
CA GLY A 50 23.00 -8.65 -5.91
C GLY A 50 23.11 -8.99 -4.41
N VAL A 51 23.47 -8.02 -3.56
CA VAL A 51 23.60 -8.18 -2.11
C VAL A 51 22.24 -8.49 -1.48
N SER A 52 22.22 -9.47 -0.56
CA SER A 52 21.00 -9.87 0.15
C SER A 52 20.31 -8.70 0.85
N LEU A 53 18.98 -8.63 0.72
CA LEU A 53 18.14 -7.62 1.35
C LEU A 53 18.23 -7.64 2.88
N HIS A 54 18.58 -8.78 3.50
CA HIS A 54 18.85 -8.83 4.93
C HIS A 54 20.01 -7.91 5.30
N LEU A 55 21.14 -8.04 4.60
CA LEU A 55 22.33 -7.23 4.86
C LEU A 55 22.04 -5.75 4.57
N LEU A 56 21.34 -5.45 3.49
CA LEU A 56 20.94 -4.08 3.17
C LEU A 56 20.02 -3.48 4.24
N ALA A 57 19.07 -4.25 4.78
CA ALA A 57 18.22 -3.78 5.88
C ALA A 57 19.06 -3.42 7.12
N TYR A 58 20.05 -4.24 7.49
CA TYR A 58 20.97 -3.92 8.58
C TYR A 58 21.83 -2.67 8.30
N ILE A 59 22.35 -2.52 7.08
CA ILE A 59 23.09 -1.32 6.66
C ILE A 59 22.21 -0.08 6.81
N ALA A 60 20.93 -0.15 6.42
CA ALA A 60 20.00 0.95 6.56
C ALA A 60 19.74 1.30 8.03
N VAL A 61 19.63 0.31 8.93
CA VAL A 61 19.51 0.53 10.38
C VAL A 61 20.78 1.19 10.94
N ILE A 62 21.98 0.74 10.53
CA ILE A 62 23.25 1.36 10.95
C ILE A 62 23.32 2.83 10.49
N GLY A 63 22.97 3.09 9.23
CA GLY A 63 22.87 4.46 8.71
C GLY A 63 21.87 5.31 9.50
N ALA A 64 20.73 4.71 9.87
CA ALA A 64 19.75 5.36 10.72
C ALA A 64 20.31 5.68 12.12
N LEU A 65 21.08 4.78 12.74
CA LEU A 65 21.71 5.06 14.03
C LEU A 65 22.66 6.25 13.95
N VAL A 66 23.49 6.33 12.91
CA VAL A 66 24.39 7.48 12.68
C VAL A 66 23.59 8.78 12.54
N GLY A 67 22.53 8.76 11.71
CA GLY A 67 21.67 9.93 11.55
C GLY A 67 20.87 10.29 12.81
N GLY A 68 20.48 9.30 13.62
CA GLY A 68 19.81 9.47 14.90
C GLY A 68 20.72 10.13 15.94
N VAL A 69 21.98 9.71 16.04
CA VAL A 69 23.00 10.37 16.89
C VAL A 69 23.17 11.83 16.47
N ARG A 70 23.25 12.08 15.16
CA ARG A 70 23.32 13.46 14.63
C ARG A 70 22.09 14.29 15.01
N LEU A 71 20.88 13.76 14.86
CA LEU A 71 19.64 14.43 15.27
C LEU A 71 19.63 14.72 16.77
N ALA A 72 20.01 13.74 17.59
CA ALA A 72 20.06 13.89 19.04
C ALA A 72 21.06 14.98 19.46
N ALA A 73 22.25 14.99 18.84
CA ALA A 73 23.31 15.95 19.16
C ALA A 73 23.00 17.38 18.68
N LEU A 74 22.41 17.53 17.50
CA LEU A 74 22.28 18.85 16.83
C LEU A 74 20.87 19.45 16.88
N GLU A 75 19.82 18.63 17.01
CA GLU A 75 18.44 19.09 16.85
C GLU A 75 17.63 18.92 18.14
N PHE A 76 17.50 17.68 18.66
CA PHE A 76 16.65 17.40 19.81
C PHE A 76 17.13 18.04 21.12
N ARG A 77 18.43 18.30 21.25
CA ARG A 77 18.97 19.06 22.39
C ARG A 77 18.52 20.52 22.40
N CYS A 78 18.22 21.08 21.23
CA CYS A 78 17.98 22.52 21.06
C CYS A 78 16.50 22.85 20.81
N ASP A 79 15.69 21.89 20.36
CA ASP A 79 14.30 22.11 19.98
C ASP A 79 13.36 21.08 20.62
N LEU A 80 12.81 21.43 21.78
CA LEU A 80 11.81 20.62 22.48
C LEU A 80 10.53 20.42 21.67
N ALA A 81 10.22 21.30 20.70
CA ALA A 81 9.01 21.17 19.89
C ALA A 81 9.05 19.93 18.99
N LEU A 82 10.24 19.39 18.69
CA LEU A 82 10.39 18.14 17.95
C LEU A 82 9.79 16.94 18.70
N TRP A 83 9.80 16.93 20.03
CA TRP A 83 9.19 15.85 20.82
C TRP A 83 7.66 15.87 20.74
N LEU A 84 7.07 17.04 20.49
CA LEU A 84 5.64 17.23 20.28
C LEU A 84 5.24 17.12 18.79
N HIS A 85 6.16 16.74 17.91
CA HIS A 85 5.89 16.56 16.50
C HIS A 85 5.09 15.27 16.25
N PRO A 86 4.16 15.19 15.27
CA PRO A 86 3.37 13.98 15.03
C PRO A 86 4.18 12.71 14.78
N VAL A 87 5.37 12.84 14.19
CA VAL A 87 6.31 11.73 13.97
C VAL A 87 6.82 11.10 15.27
N MET A 88 6.84 11.85 16.37
CA MET A 88 7.21 11.33 17.69
C MET A 88 5.96 10.87 18.46
N VAL A 89 4.94 11.73 18.51
CA VAL A 89 3.74 11.53 19.33
C VAL A 89 2.89 10.37 18.82
N LEU A 90 2.65 10.25 17.51
CA LEU A 90 1.78 9.20 16.98
C LEU A 90 2.39 7.81 17.17
N PRO A 91 3.67 7.55 16.83
CA PRO A 91 4.28 6.24 17.11
C PRO A 91 4.38 5.91 18.59
N ALA A 92 4.67 6.89 19.46
CA ALA A 92 4.65 6.65 20.90
C ALA A 92 3.26 6.25 21.41
N THR A 93 2.21 6.94 20.92
CA THR A 93 0.82 6.62 21.25
C THR A 93 0.44 5.22 20.76
N PHE A 94 0.84 4.87 19.53
CA PHE A 94 0.59 3.54 18.98
C PHE A 94 1.38 2.45 19.71
N ALA A 95 2.60 2.74 20.18
CA ALA A 95 3.36 1.84 21.05
C ALA A 95 2.57 1.50 22.32
N GLY A 96 2.06 2.54 22.98
CA GLY A 96 1.21 2.40 24.17
C GLY A 96 -0.06 1.60 23.88
N ALA A 97 -0.74 1.89 22.78
CA ALA A 97 -1.93 1.16 22.34
C ALA A 97 -1.66 -0.33 22.10
N ILE A 98 -0.55 -0.68 21.43
CA ILE A 98 -0.13 -2.08 21.25
C ILE A 98 0.16 -2.73 22.61
N ALA A 99 0.76 -2.00 23.55
CA ALA A 99 1.07 -2.54 24.88
C ALA A 99 -0.21 -2.84 25.69
N VAL A 100 -1.26 -2.02 25.51
CA VAL A 100 -2.54 -2.16 26.25
C VAL A 100 -3.49 -3.16 25.58
N TRP A 101 -3.64 -3.10 24.26
CA TRP A 101 -4.66 -3.86 23.52
C TRP A 101 -4.11 -5.01 22.68
N GLY A 102 -2.78 -5.13 22.57
CA GLY A 102 -2.15 -6.06 21.65
C GLY A 102 -2.19 -5.60 20.20
N LEU A 103 -1.56 -6.40 19.33
CA LEU A 103 -1.63 -6.25 17.88
C LEU A 103 -1.81 -7.65 17.31
N ASP A 104 -2.77 -7.81 16.42
CA ASP A 104 -2.94 -9.01 15.62
C ASP A 104 -3.38 -8.57 14.22
N TYR A 105 -3.04 -9.37 13.21
CA TYR A 105 -3.32 -9.05 11.83
C TYR A 105 -3.66 -10.32 11.03
N GLN A 106 -4.87 -10.33 10.47
CA GLN A 106 -5.31 -11.38 9.58
C GLN A 106 -5.40 -10.84 8.14
N PRO A 107 -4.58 -11.34 7.20
CA PRO A 107 -4.74 -11.08 5.77
C PRO A 107 -6.10 -11.59 5.29
N MET A 108 -6.77 -10.81 4.44
CA MET A 108 -8.09 -11.16 3.91
C MET A 108 -8.31 -10.69 2.48
N ALA A 109 -7.64 -9.64 2.01
CA ALA A 109 -7.85 -9.19 0.64
C ALA A 109 -7.09 -10.07 -0.36
N TRP A 110 -7.69 -10.33 -1.51
CA TRP A 110 -7.04 -11.08 -2.61
C TRP A 110 -5.65 -10.50 -2.94
N ASP A 111 -5.56 -9.18 -3.06
CA ASP A 111 -4.30 -8.48 -3.33
C ASP A 111 -3.26 -8.63 -2.21
N GLU A 112 -3.70 -8.75 -0.95
CA GLU A 112 -2.78 -8.99 0.18
C GLU A 112 -2.12 -10.36 0.01
N PHE A 113 -2.88 -11.40 -0.28
CA PHE A 113 -2.33 -12.73 -0.48
C PHE A 113 -1.50 -12.83 -1.76
N VAL A 114 -1.98 -12.34 -2.90
CA VAL A 114 -1.28 -12.54 -4.19
C VAL A 114 -0.09 -11.61 -4.37
N ASN A 115 -0.28 -10.31 -4.10
CA ASN A 115 0.64 -9.28 -4.58
C ASN A 115 1.52 -8.71 -3.46
N TRP A 116 0.99 -8.54 -2.25
CA TRP A 116 1.69 -7.78 -1.22
C TRP A 116 2.40 -8.66 -0.20
N LEU A 117 1.67 -9.50 0.53
CA LEU A 117 2.23 -10.32 1.59
C LEU A 117 2.95 -11.54 1.06
N SER A 118 2.44 -12.25 0.04
CA SER A 118 3.17 -13.41 -0.50
C SER A 118 4.53 -12.99 -1.04
N TRP A 119 4.57 -11.88 -1.78
CA TRP A 119 5.83 -11.36 -2.30
C TRP A 119 6.76 -10.91 -1.17
N ALA A 120 6.24 -10.18 -0.17
CA ALA A 120 7.02 -9.81 1.01
C ALA A 120 7.58 -11.04 1.75
N ARG A 121 6.79 -12.11 1.85
CA ARG A 121 7.18 -13.38 2.49
C ARG A 121 8.33 -14.05 1.75
N GLN A 122 8.25 -14.12 0.43
CA GLN A 122 9.32 -14.69 -0.40
C GLN A 122 10.56 -13.81 -0.41
N ILE A 123 10.40 -12.49 -0.38
CA ILE A 123 11.49 -11.53 -0.22
C ILE A 123 12.26 -11.82 1.07
N THR A 124 11.55 -12.01 2.18
CA THR A 124 12.18 -12.33 3.45
C THR A 124 12.86 -13.70 3.44
N ASN A 125 12.28 -14.71 2.78
CA ASN A 125 12.88 -16.04 2.77
C ASN A 125 14.10 -16.15 1.86
N THR A 126 14.10 -15.44 0.73
CA THR A 126 15.17 -15.53 -0.28
C THR A 126 16.22 -14.43 -0.16
N GLY A 127 15.94 -13.36 0.58
CA GLY A 127 16.76 -12.16 0.62
C GLY A 127 16.83 -11.41 -0.70
N ARG A 128 15.92 -11.67 -1.65
CA ARG A 128 15.85 -11.06 -2.99
C ARG A 128 14.41 -10.78 -3.38
N PHE A 129 14.16 -9.81 -4.24
CA PHE A 129 12.80 -9.53 -4.75
C PHE A 129 12.58 -9.94 -6.21
N VAL A 130 13.64 -10.43 -6.87
CA VAL A 130 13.61 -11.05 -8.21
C VAL A 130 14.40 -12.36 -8.20
N GLY A 131 14.06 -13.30 -9.08
CA GLY A 131 14.77 -14.57 -9.29
C GLY A 131 13.88 -15.80 -9.13
N ALA A 132 14.47 -16.99 -9.26
CA ALA A 132 13.73 -18.27 -9.28
C ALA A 132 12.97 -18.59 -7.99
N GLY A 133 13.34 -17.98 -6.86
CA GLY A 133 12.63 -18.11 -5.58
C GLY A 133 11.45 -17.16 -5.40
N ILE A 134 11.13 -16.35 -6.43
CA ILE A 134 10.02 -15.39 -6.43
C ILE A 134 8.97 -15.90 -7.43
N ALA A 135 7.96 -16.59 -6.90
CA ALA A 135 6.83 -17.15 -7.64
C ALA A 135 5.60 -16.22 -7.64
N HIS A 136 5.47 -15.33 -6.65
CA HIS A 136 4.35 -14.38 -6.57
C HIS A 136 4.79 -12.92 -6.73
N GLY A 137 3.81 -12.07 -7.02
CA GLY A 137 3.96 -10.73 -7.57
C GLY A 137 3.43 -10.76 -8.99
N ALA A 138 2.20 -10.28 -9.21
CA ALA A 138 1.72 -10.10 -10.58
C ALA A 138 2.77 -9.25 -11.30
N MET A 139 3.34 -9.75 -12.40
CA MET A 139 4.50 -9.13 -13.06
C MET A 139 4.25 -7.70 -13.56
N GLY A 140 3.02 -7.19 -13.42
CA GLY A 140 2.63 -5.79 -13.59
C GLY A 140 2.95 -4.84 -12.43
N TYR A 141 3.19 -5.32 -11.20
CA TYR A 141 3.46 -4.46 -10.04
C TYR A 141 4.95 -4.27 -9.77
N THR A 142 5.33 -3.06 -9.38
CA THR A 142 6.66 -2.74 -8.86
C THR A 142 6.82 -3.27 -7.42
N PRO A 143 8.05 -3.62 -6.99
CA PRO A 143 8.27 -4.39 -5.75
C PRO A 143 8.17 -3.56 -4.47
N GLY A 144 7.91 -2.25 -4.55
CA GLY A 144 8.23 -1.34 -3.46
C GLY A 144 7.36 -1.51 -2.24
N TRP A 145 6.07 -1.79 -2.45
CA TRP A 145 5.20 -2.08 -1.32
C TRP A 145 5.55 -3.40 -0.64
N ALA A 146 5.86 -4.45 -1.41
CA ALA A 146 6.33 -5.72 -0.87
C ALA A 146 7.66 -5.56 -0.11
N LEU A 147 8.60 -4.76 -0.60
CA LEU A 147 9.86 -4.44 0.08
C LEU A 147 9.64 -3.73 1.42
N VAL A 148 8.73 -2.75 1.45
CA VAL A 148 8.34 -2.06 2.69
C VAL A 148 7.76 -3.05 3.69
N LEU A 149 6.85 -3.93 3.27
CA LEU A 149 6.23 -4.94 4.15
C LEU A 149 7.21 -6.02 4.61
N ALA A 150 8.23 -6.35 3.80
CA ALA A 150 9.27 -7.32 4.14
C ALA A 150 10.32 -6.76 5.11
N PHE A 151 10.59 -5.46 5.07
CA PHE A 151 11.63 -4.78 5.87
C PHE A 151 11.70 -5.22 7.36
N PRO A 152 10.60 -5.22 8.14
CA PRO A 152 10.69 -5.62 9.54
C PRO A 152 11.06 -7.10 9.72
N ASN A 153 10.60 -7.98 8.82
CA ASN A 153 10.92 -9.40 8.86
C ASN A 153 12.34 -9.68 8.36
N LEU A 154 12.91 -8.85 7.46
CA LEU A 154 14.31 -8.94 7.04
C LEU A 154 15.29 -8.74 8.20
N LEU A 155 14.91 -7.93 9.20
CA LEU A 155 15.72 -7.64 10.38
C LEU A 155 15.56 -8.70 11.46
N LEU A 156 14.34 -9.17 11.72
CA LEU A 156 14.05 -10.04 12.86
C LEU A 156 14.01 -11.53 12.51
N GLY A 157 14.02 -11.86 11.22
CA GLY A 157 13.81 -13.22 10.74
C GLY A 157 12.36 -13.67 10.83
N GLY A 158 12.06 -14.80 10.19
CA GLY A 158 10.71 -15.37 10.12
C GLY A 158 9.78 -14.58 9.19
N THR A 159 8.53 -15.04 9.10
CA THR A 159 7.54 -14.45 8.18
C THR A 159 6.23 -14.19 8.90
N PHE A 160 6.21 -13.11 9.69
CA PHE A 160 5.07 -12.77 10.52
C PHE A 160 4.32 -11.57 9.93
N GLU A 161 3.03 -11.75 9.66
CA GLU A 161 2.17 -10.73 9.06
C GLU A 161 1.97 -9.53 10.00
N ILE A 162 1.95 -9.80 11.31
CA ILE A 162 1.94 -8.79 12.35
C ILE A 162 3.12 -7.82 12.23
N HIS A 163 4.31 -8.30 11.84
CA HIS A 163 5.47 -7.43 11.63
C HIS A 163 5.25 -6.51 10.43
N ALA A 164 4.77 -7.05 9.30
CA ALA A 164 4.47 -6.27 8.11
C ALA A 164 3.40 -5.19 8.38
N SER A 165 2.45 -5.49 9.26
CA SER A 165 1.30 -4.62 9.55
C SER A 165 1.64 -3.27 10.20
N VAL A 166 2.84 -3.11 10.77
CA VAL A 166 3.27 -1.84 11.40
C VAL A 166 3.75 -0.81 10.37
N MET A 167 4.19 -1.26 9.19
CA MET A 167 4.81 -0.39 8.19
C MET A 167 3.86 0.65 7.58
N PRO A 168 2.60 0.33 7.24
CA PRO A 168 1.61 1.33 6.84
C PRO A 168 1.44 2.44 7.88
N PHE A 169 1.44 2.09 9.17
CA PHE A 169 1.32 3.07 10.24
C PHE A 169 2.55 4.00 10.29
N VAL A 170 3.76 3.45 10.19
CA VAL A 170 5.00 4.26 10.19
C VAL A 170 5.01 5.26 9.03
N MET A 171 4.64 4.80 7.82
CA MET A 171 4.50 5.68 6.66
C MET A 171 3.43 6.75 6.87
N HIS A 172 2.28 6.38 7.45
CA HIS A 172 1.19 7.31 7.70
C HIS A 172 1.54 8.36 8.76
N ALA A 173 2.24 7.98 9.85
CA ALA A 173 2.75 8.92 10.84
C ALA A 173 3.78 9.89 10.24
N ALA A 174 4.66 9.42 9.36
CA ALA A 174 5.59 10.26 8.61
C ALA A 174 4.83 11.24 7.69
N PHE A 175 3.79 10.79 7.00
CA PHE A 175 2.93 11.63 6.18
C PHE A 175 2.18 12.69 7.01
N CYS A 176 1.62 12.32 8.17
CA CYS A 176 1.02 13.27 9.11
C CYS A 176 2.03 14.32 9.59
N GLY A 177 3.28 13.92 9.79
CA GLY A 177 4.39 14.84 10.05
C GLY A 177 4.63 15.83 8.91
N LEU A 178 4.64 15.36 7.66
CA LEU A 178 4.78 16.23 6.49
C LEU A 178 3.62 17.24 6.40
N VAL A 179 2.40 16.78 6.63
CA VAL A 179 1.20 17.65 6.69
C VAL A 179 1.35 18.70 7.78
N TYR A 180 1.86 18.31 8.96
CA TYR A 180 2.13 19.21 10.07
C TYR A 180 3.15 20.30 9.72
N ASP A 181 4.30 19.92 9.14
CA ASP A 181 5.32 20.88 8.71
C ASP A 181 4.75 21.89 7.72
N VAL A 182 4.05 21.41 6.68
CA VAL A 182 3.46 22.26 5.65
C VAL A 182 2.42 23.21 6.25
N ALA A 183 1.52 22.71 7.09
CA ALA A 183 0.51 23.53 7.76
C ALA A 183 1.14 24.59 8.68
N CYS A 184 2.12 24.20 9.50
CA CYS A 184 2.88 25.10 10.37
C CYS A 184 3.47 26.27 9.57
N HIS A 185 4.26 25.96 8.55
CA HIS A 185 5.00 26.98 7.82
C HIS A 185 4.09 27.84 6.94
N LEU A 186 3.01 27.28 6.37
CA LEU A 186 1.99 28.07 5.65
C LEU A 186 1.27 29.04 6.60
N TYR A 187 0.89 28.60 7.80
CA TYR A 187 0.25 29.46 8.80
C TYR A 187 1.18 30.58 9.26
N GLN A 188 2.44 30.26 9.57
CA GLN A 188 3.47 31.25 9.92
C GLN A 188 3.68 32.27 8.80
N HIS A 189 3.76 31.82 7.55
CA HIS A 189 3.89 32.71 6.41
C HIS A 189 2.67 33.64 6.25
N ARG A 190 1.47 33.13 6.52
CA ARG A 190 0.22 33.88 6.36
C ARG A 190 0.02 34.97 7.42
N ARG A 191 0.42 34.71 8.67
CA ARG A 191 0.10 35.55 9.84
C ARG A 191 1.31 36.17 10.56
N GLY A 192 2.53 35.68 10.29
CA GLY A 192 3.71 36.04 11.08
C GLY A 192 3.67 35.51 12.53
N GLY A 193 2.86 34.47 12.78
CA GLY A 193 2.64 33.93 14.13
C GLY A 193 3.86 33.21 14.72
N ASN A 194 3.89 33.07 16.05
CA ASN A 194 4.95 32.35 16.75
C ASN A 194 4.83 30.82 16.59
N ALA A 195 5.93 30.10 16.78
CA ALA A 195 6.00 28.66 16.56
C ALA A 195 4.95 27.85 17.35
N PRO A 196 4.64 28.14 18.63
CA PRO A 196 3.62 27.40 19.37
C PRO A 196 2.21 27.51 18.77
N GLU A 197 1.81 28.69 18.30
CA GLU A 197 0.49 28.88 17.69
C GLU A 197 0.37 28.14 16.36
N ALA A 198 1.42 28.19 15.53
CA ALA A 198 1.48 27.44 14.30
C ALA A 198 1.41 25.91 14.55
N GLY A 199 2.11 25.43 15.58
CA GLY A 199 2.05 24.02 15.99
C GLY A 199 0.66 23.59 16.45
N LEU A 200 -0.05 24.43 17.20
CA LEU A 200 -1.43 24.17 17.60
C LEU A 200 -2.35 24.06 16.38
N VAL A 201 -2.24 25.00 15.42
CA VAL A 201 -3.01 24.97 14.16
C VAL A 201 -2.71 23.72 13.34
N ALA A 202 -1.44 23.37 13.20
CA ALA A 202 -1.04 22.19 12.46
C ALA A 202 -1.56 20.89 13.10
N TRP A 203 -1.57 20.80 14.44
CA TRP A 203 -2.19 19.69 15.16
C TRP A 203 -3.71 19.61 14.94
N ILE A 204 -4.42 20.73 14.97
CA ILE A 204 -5.86 20.78 14.63
C ILE A 204 -6.09 20.24 13.22
N ILE A 205 -5.28 20.65 12.24
CA ILE A 205 -5.40 20.20 10.84
C ILE A 205 -5.11 18.70 10.72
N VAL A 206 -4.00 18.20 11.28
CA VAL A 206 -3.65 16.78 11.22
C VAL A 206 -4.74 15.91 11.85
N LEU A 207 -5.17 16.24 13.07
CA LEU A 207 -6.19 15.45 13.77
C LEU A 207 -7.56 15.61 13.12
N GLY A 208 -7.86 16.77 12.53
CA GLY A 208 -9.08 17.03 11.77
C GLY A 208 -9.15 16.17 10.50
N LEU A 209 -8.06 16.12 9.73
CA LEU A 209 -7.93 15.25 8.55
C LEU A 209 -8.10 13.77 8.91
N LEU A 210 -7.54 13.33 10.04
CA LEU A 210 -7.74 11.98 10.55
C LEU A 210 -9.19 11.74 11.00
N ALA A 211 -9.83 12.72 11.66
CA ALA A 211 -11.19 12.58 12.16
C ALA A 211 -12.24 12.43 11.04
N VAL A 212 -12.04 13.13 9.92
CA VAL A 212 -12.86 12.98 8.71
C VAL A 212 -12.34 11.90 7.75
N GLU A 213 -11.27 11.19 8.17
CA GLU A 213 -10.58 10.16 7.41
C GLU A 213 -10.16 10.64 5.99
N ALA A 214 -9.80 11.92 5.83
CA ALA A 214 -9.26 12.47 4.59
C ALA A 214 -7.89 11.83 4.27
N SER A 215 -7.05 11.70 5.29
CA SER A 215 -5.77 10.99 5.22
C SER A 215 -5.88 9.52 5.64
N TRP A 216 -7.08 8.93 5.63
CA TRP A 216 -7.40 7.60 6.19
C TRP A 216 -7.46 7.53 7.72
N LYS A 217 -7.77 6.35 8.27
CA LYS A 217 -7.68 6.04 9.70
C LYS A 217 -6.22 6.04 10.13
N LEU A 218 -5.96 6.51 11.35
CA LEU A 218 -4.61 6.61 11.89
C LEU A 218 -3.86 5.27 11.84
N VAL A 219 -4.48 4.19 12.34
CA VAL A 219 -3.99 2.81 12.18
C VAL A 219 -4.67 2.18 10.97
N PRO A 220 -3.92 1.91 9.88
CA PRO A 220 -4.48 1.26 8.70
C PRO A 220 -4.94 -0.17 9.03
N THR A 221 -6.12 -0.54 8.56
CA THR A 221 -6.74 -1.84 8.85
C THR A 221 -6.45 -2.92 7.80
N HIS A 222 -5.75 -2.55 6.73
CA HIS A 222 -5.37 -3.43 5.63
C HIS A 222 -4.05 -3.01 5.00
N LEU A 223 -3.45 -3.94 4.24
CA LEU A 223 -2.14 -3.76 3.59
C LEU A 223 -2.27 -3.54 2.09
N LEU A 224 -3.36 -2.92 1.67
CA LEU A 224 -3.54 -2.47 0.31
C LEU A 224 -2.63 -1.27 -0.02
N ILE A 225 -2.36 -1.11 -1.31
CA ILE A 225 -1.33 -0.21 -1.83
C ILE A 225 -1.85 1.20 -2.14
N GLU A 226 -3.18 1.38 -2.17
CA GLU A 226 -3.82 2.66 -2.51
C GLU A 226 -3.50 3.77 -1.50
N GLU A 227 -3.39 3.44 -0.21
CA GLU A 227 -3.06 4.38 0.86
C GLU A 227 -1.64 4.96 0.68
N PRO A 228 -0.57 4.14 0.63
CA PRO A 228 0.78 4.60 0.30
C PRO A 228 0.86 5.47 -0.96
N GLN A 229 0.14 5.07 -2.02
CA GLN A 229 0.07 5.82 -3.26
C GLN A 229 -0.55 7.22 -3.05
N SER A 230 -1.67 7.27 -2.33
CA SER A 230 -2.36 8.53 -2.02
C SER A 230 -1.48 9.46 -1.18
N TYR A 231 -0.71 8.92 -0.23
CA TYR A 231 0.24 9.70 0.57
C TYR A 231 1.36 10.28 -0.28
N GLY A 232 1.95 9.49 -1.18
CA GLY A 232 2.99 9.97 -2.11
C GLY A 232 2.48 11.11 -3.01
N LEU A 233 1.31 10.94 -3.61
CA LEU A 233 0.68 11.97 -4.45
C LEU A 233 0.37 13.25 -3.65
N ALA A 234 -0.28 13.12 -2.50
CA ALA A 234 -0.63 14.26 -1.66
C ALA A 234 0.62 14.99 -1.16
N ALA A 235 1.67 14.27 -0.77
CA ALA A 235 2.94 14.86 -0.35
C ALA A 235 3.58 15.70 -1.46
N CYS A 236 3.59 15.21 -2.71
CA CYS A 236 4.06 15.98 -3.87
C CYS A 236 3.28 17.29 -4.05
N PHE A 237 1.95 17.26 -3.97
CA PHE A 237 1.13 18.47 -4.08
C PHE A 237 1.31 19.44 -2.90
N LEU A 238 1.49 18.93 -1.67
CA LEU A 238 1.74 19.77 -0.49
C LEU A 238 3.11 20.45 -0.55
N LEU A 239 4.16 19.76 -1.02
CA LEU A 239 5.47 20.37 -1.25
C LEU A 239 5.41 21.41 -2.39
N LEU A 240 4.68 21.12 -3.47
CA LEU A 240 4.46 22.09 -4.54
C LEU A 240 3.72 23.34 -4.02
N LEU A 241 2.68 23.17 -3.19
CA LEU A 241 1.97 24.27 -2.55
C LEU A 241 2.91 25.13 -1.69
N ALA A 242 3.74 24.50 -0.85
CA ALA A 242 4.73 25.18 -0.03
C ALA A 242 5.76 25.95 -0.89
N GLY A 243 6.22 25.35 -1.99
CA GLY A 243 7.12 25.98 -2.96
C GLY A 243 6.49 27.18 -3.67
N LEU A 244 5.25 27.06 -4.14
CA LEU A 244 4.50 28.15 -4.80
C LEU A 244 4.26 29.34 -3.85
N ARG A 245 4.01 29.06 -2.56
CA ARG A 245 3.90 30.09 -1.51
C ARG A 245 5.26 30.69 -1.11
N GLY A 246 6.38 30.13 -1.58
CA GLY A 246 7.74 30.58 -1.26
C GLY A 246 8.14 30.28 0.18
N VAL A 247 7.50 29.27 0.78
CA VAL A 247 7.76 28.82 2.14
C VAL A 247 8.82 27.72 2.15
N LEU A 248 8.85 26.90 1.10
CA LEU A 248 9.86 25.88 0.88
C LEU A 248 10.86 26.36 -0.18
N ASP A 249 12.15 26.21 0.12
CA ASP A 249 13.21 26.44 -0.88
C ASP A 249 12.98 25.56 -2.12
N TRP A 250 13.03 26.19 -3.30
CA TRP A 250 12.70 25.53 -4.55
C TRP A 250 13.64 24.36 -4.86
N ARG A 251 14.95 24.54 -4.61
CA ARG A 251 15.98 23.53 -4.93
C ARG A 251 15.76 22.27 -4.12
N ARG A 252 15.54 22.44 -2.82
CA ARG A 252 15.26 21.35 -1.88
C ARG A 252 13.89 20.74 -2.12
N GLY A 253 12.90 21.56 -2.46
CA GLY A 253 11.56 21.11 -2.86
C GLY A 253 11.61 20.16 -4.05
N CYS A 254 12.39 20.47 -5.09
CA CYS A 254 12.62 19.57 -6.24
C CYS A 254 13.21 18.22 -5.79
N ILE A 255 14.26 18.23 -4.96
CA ILE A 255 14.93 16.99 -4.50
C ILE A 255 13.98 16.10 -3.67
N PHE A 256 13.27 16.68 -2.70
CA PHE A 256 12.33 15.91 -1.87
C PHE A 256 11.16 15.38 -2.70
N THR A 257 10.66 16.19 -3.64
CA THR A 257 9.64 15.74 -4.59
C THR A 257 10.15 14.58 -5.45
N ALA A 258 11.40 14.63 -5.91
CA ALA A 258 12.02 13.57 -6.71
C ALA A 258 12.09 12.24 -5.94
N LEU A 259 12.51 12.29 -4.67
CA LEU A 259 12.57 11.12 -3.80
C LEU A 259 11.18 10.51 -3.57
N ILE A 260 10.17 11.35 -3.32
CA ILE A 260 8.79 10.89 -3.13
C ILE A 260 8.20 10.30 -4.42
N LEU A 261 8.43 10.94 -5.57
CA LEU A 261 7.97 10.41 -6.86
C LEU A 261 8.65 9.07 -7.20
N ALA A 262 9.96 8.96 -6.97
CA ALA A 262 10.70 7.73 -7.26
C ALA A 262 10.30 6.60 -6.31
N GLY A 263 10.21 6.85 -5.00
CA GLY A 263 9.72 5.87 -4.04
C GLY A 263 8.27 5.48 -4.31
N GLY A 264 7.41 6.47 -4.59
CA GLY A 264 6.02 6.25 -4.96
C GLY A 264 5.84 5.48 -6.27
N TYR A 265 6.78 5.59 -7.22
CA TYR A 265 6.74 4.81 -8.47
C TYR A 265 6.99 3.34 -8.18
N ILE A 266 8.01 3.04 -7.37
CA ILE A 266 8.33 1.66 -6.98
C ILE A 266 7.22 1.09 -6.09
N ILE A 267 6.49 1.92 -5.34
CA ILE A 267 5.23 1.50 -4.71
C ILE A 267 4.20 1.19 -5.80
N LYS A 268 3.80 2.16 -6.62
CA LYS A 268 2.79 1.94 -7.66
C LYS A 268 3.00 2.81 -8.90
N ILE A 269 3.03 2.15 -10.06
CA ILE A 269 3.19 2.77 -11.39
C ILE A 269 2.30 4.01 -11.64
N PRO A 270 1.00 4.05 -11.27
CA PRO A 270 0.14 5.18 -11.65
C PRO A 270 0.55 6.53 -11.05
N ILE A 271 1.53 6.60 -10.13
CA ILE A 271 2.11 7.87 -9.71
C ILE A 271 2.81 8.61 -10.88
N LEU A 272 3.27 7.89 -11.91
CA LEU A 272 3.94 8.49 -13.07
C LEU A 272 3.05 9.47 -13.83
N ALA A 273 1.72 9.34 -13.72
CA ALA A 273 0.79 10.32 -14.25
C ALA A 273 1.01 11.74 -13.69
N LEU A 274 1.64 11.87 -12.51
CA LEU A 274 1.98 13.14 -11.88
C LEU A 274 3.34 13.68 -12.33
N ALA A 275 4.27 12.85 -12.83
CA ALA A 275 5.66 13.25 -13.07
C ALA A 275 5.78 14.44 -14.04
N GLY A 276 5.12 14.36 -15.20
CA GLY A 276 5.10 15.44 -16.20
C GLY A 276 4.45 16.73 -15.69
N PRO A 277 3.18 16.69 -15.22
CA PRO A 277 2.51 17.86 -14.64
C PRO A 277 3.30 18.53 -13.52
N LEU A 278 3.96 17.74 -12.66
CA LEU A 278 4.73 18.24 -11.54
C LEU A 278 6.06 18.87 -11.98
N ALA A 279 6.73 18.29 -12.98
CA ALA A 279 7.91 18.88 -13.58
C ALA A 279 7.60 20.25 -14.21
N LEU A 280 6.47 20.40 -14.91
CA LEU A 280 6.04 21.69 -15.44
C LEU A 280 5.80 22.72 -14.33
N ALA A 281 5.16 22.32 -13.23
CA ALA A 281 4.88 23.21 -12.11
C ALA A 281 6.17 23.65 -11.37
N TRP A 282 7.13 22.74 -11.17
CA TRP A 282 8.44 23.09 -10.59
C TRP A 282 9.29 23.95 -11.53
N ALA A 283 9.26 23.67 -12.84
CA ALA A 283 9.91 24.49 -13.85
C ALA A 283 9.34 25.91 -13.86
N TRP A 284 8.03 26.06 -13.70
CA TRP A 284 7.38 27.37 -13.56
C TRP A 284 7.92 28.16 -12.36
N ILE A 285 8.05 27.54 -11.18
CA ILE A 285 8.65 28.21 -10.01
C ILE A 285 10.10 28.62 -10.30
N GLY A 286 10.89 27.70 -10.86
CA GLY A 286 12.29 27.93 -11.17
C GLY A 286 12.49 29.05 -12.21
N LEU A 287 11.64 29.12 -13.23
CA LEU A 287 11.64 30.18 -14.24
C LEU A 287 11.36 31.56 -13.63
N ARG A 288 10.49 31.65 -12.61
CA ARG A 288 10.26 32.92 -11.89
C ARG A 288 11.44 33.31 -11.01
N GLN A 289 12.20 32.33 -10.54
CA GLN A 289 13.42 32.54 -9.74
C GLN A 289 14.70 32.58 -10.61
N ARG A 290 14.57 32.53 -11.94
CA ARG A 290 15.70 32.40 -12.87
C ARG A 290 16.79 33.45 -12.68
N HIS A 291 16.40 34.67 -12.28
CA HIS A 291 17.34 35.77 -12.06
C HIS A 291 18.30 35.51 -10.90
N GLN A 292 17.92 34.65 -9.94
CA GLN A 292 18.74 34.28 -8.79
C GLN A 292 19.54 32.98 -9.03
N ILE A 293 19.03 32.05 -9.84
CA ILE A 293 19.59 30.71 -10.00
C ILE A 293 20.33 30.46 -11.33
N GLY A 294 20.05 31.27 -12.36
CA GLY A 294 20.55 31.07 -13.72
C GLY A 294 19.93 29.87 -14.46
N TRP A 295 20.14 29.79 -15.77
CA TRP A 295 19.65 28.67 -16.60
C TRP A 295 20.28 27.33 -16.23
N THR A 296 21.58 27.32 -15.95
CA THR A 296 22.28 26.11 -15.49
C THR A 296 21.68 25.58 -14.20
N GLY A 297 21.40 26.47 -13.24
CA GLY A 297 20.72 26.10 -12.00
C GLY A 297 19.34 25.50 -12.27
N LEU A 298 18.55 26.11 -13.14
CA LEU A 298 17.24 25.56 -13.54
C LEU A 298 17.36 24.13 -14.10
N ILE A 299 18.22 23.94 -15.10
CA ILE A 299 18.42 22.65 -15.78
C ILE A 299 18.88 21.58 -14.79
N VAL A 300 19.85 21.88 -13.93
CA VAL A 300 20.40 20.92 -12.95
C VAL A 300 19.32 20.42 -12.00
N HIS A 301 18.45 21.29 -11.48
CA HIS A 301 17.41 20.84 -10.54
C HIS A 301 16.24 20.15 -11.25
N MET A 302 15.92 20.53 -12.48
CA MET A 302 14.95 19.79 -13.28
C MET A 302 15.47 18.38 -13.62
N ALA A 303 16.76 18.26 -13.93
CA ALA A 303 17.42 16.97 -14.08
C ALA A 303 17.42 16.19 -12.76
N ALA A 304 17.68 16.84 -11.61
CA ALA A 304 17.61 16.20 -10.30
C ALA A 304 16.19 15.76 -9.91
N LEU A 305 15.15 16.44 -10.41
CA LEU A 305 13.76 16.01 -10.25
C LEU A 305 13.45 14.74 -11.05
N ALA A 306 13.92 14.68 -12.30
CA ALA A 306 13.65 13.56 -13.20
C ALA A 306 14.54 12.34 -12.93
N ALA A 307 15.82 12.54 -12.59
CA ALA A 307 16.82 11.47 -12.56
C ALA A 307 16.47 10.31 -11.60
N PRO A 308 16.01 10.51 -10.36
CA PRO A 308 15.65 9.40 -9.47
C PRO A 308 14.48 8.57 -10.02
N VAL A 309 13.47 9.22 -10.62
CA VAL A 309 12.31 8.55 -11.20
C VAL A 309 12.73 7.77 -12.44
N SER A 310 13.50 8.39 -13.34
CA SER A 310 14.03 7.73 -14.54
C SER A 310 14.94 6.55 -14.21
N ALA A 311 15.81 6.69 -13.21
CA ALA A 311 16.68 5.60 -12.76
C ALA A 311 15.86 4.43 -12.21
N ALA A 312 14.90 4.70 -11.32
CA ALA A 312 14.02 3.66 -10.79
C ALA A 312 13.23 2.95 -11.89
N TYR A 313 12.68 3.73 -12.84
CA TYR A 313 11.95 3.22 -14.00
C TYR A 313 12.82 2.34 -14.90
N LEU A 314 13.99 2.83 -15.32
CA LEU A 314 14.90 2.10 -16.19
C LEU A 314 15.40 0.82 -15.52
N LEU A 315 15.79 0.88 -14.23
CA LEU A 315 16.19 -0.30 -13.48
C LEU A 315 15.07 -1.36 -13.46
N TRP A 316 13.82 -0.94 -13.24
CA TRP A 316 12.69 -1.88 -13.21
C TRP A 316 12.45 -2.45 -14.59
N ARG A 317 12.51 -1.62 -15.63
CA ARG A 317 12.31 -2.04 -17.01
C ARG A 317 13.36 -3.05 -17.50
N LEU A 318 14.59 -2.92 -17.02
CA LEU A 318 15.70 -3.81 -17.39
C LEU A 318 15.67 -5.16 -16.65
N THR A 319 14.96 -5.26 -15.53
CA THR A 319 15.05 -6.41 -14.62
C THR A 319 13.72 -7.10 -14.33
N GLY A 320 12.64 -6.33 -14.27
CA GLY A 320 11.28 -6.85 -14.29
C GLY A 320 11.00 -7.42 -15.67
N LYS A 321 10.66 -8.70 -15.75
CA LYS A 321 10.15 -9.33 -16.97
C LYS A 321 8.77 -8.72 -17.25
N PRO A 322 8.63 -7.76 -18.18
CA PRO A 322 7.35 -7.10 -18.40
C PRO A 322 6.52 -8.03 -19.28
N GLU A 323 5.87 -9.01 -18.67
CA GLU A 323 5.04 -9.99 -19.37
C GLU A 323 3.59 -9.50 -19.57
N SER A 324 3.25 -8.33 -19.00
CA SER A 324 1.90 -7.76 -19.09
C SER A 324 1.91 -6.30 -19.57
N CYS A 325 0.81 -5.89 -20.20
CA CYS A 325 0.53 -4.48 -20.49
C CYS A 325 0.50 -3.60 -19.24
N ILE A 326 0.27 -4.18 -18.05
CA ILE A 326 0.28 -3.42 -16.78
C ILE A 326 1.69 -2.93 -16.46
N SER A 327 2.70 -3.77 -16.70
CA SER A 327 4.12 -3.46 -16.50
C SER A 327 4.75 -2.59 -17.59
N ASP A 328 4.08 -2.45 -18.74
CA ASP A 328 4.58 -1.67 -19.88
C ASP A 328 3.50 -0.74 -20.45
N PRO A 329 3.28 0.43 -19.82
CA PRO A 329 2.30 1.40 -20.30
C PRO A 329 2.59 1.88 -21.73
N MET A 330 3.86 1.85 -22.15
CA MET A 330 4.28 2.32 -23.48
C MET A 330 3.86 1.35 -24.59
N ALA A 331 3.78 0.05 -24.29
CA ALA A 331 3.27 -0.95 -25.23
C ALA A 331 1.82 -0.66 -25.68
N MET A 332 1.04 0.05 -24.85
CA MET A 332 -0.35 0.38 -25.16
C MET A 332 -0.49 1.49 -26.23
N LEU A 333 0.55 2.29 -26.46
CA LEU A 333 0.52 3.38 -27.44
C LEU A 333 0.67 2.90 -28.89
N GLY A 334 1.17 1.68 -29.12
CA GLY A 334 1.53 1.20 -30.46
C GLY A 334 0.50 0.34 -31.19
N GLY A 335 -0.57 -0.13 -30.54
CA GLY A 335 -1.44 -1.19 -31.09
C GLY A 335 -2.96 -0.95 -30.99
N ALA A 336 -3.40 0.23 -30.59
CA ALA A 336 -4.81 0.50 -30.33
C ALA A 336 -5.59 0.81 -31.64
N SER A 337 -6.29 -0.17 -32.21
CA SER A 337 -7.40 0.11 -33.11
C SER A 337 -8.59 0.59 -32.28
N LEU A 338 -8.93 1.88 -32.37
CA LEU A 338 -10.06 2.47 -31.68
C LEU A 338 -11.38 1.95 -32.27
N GLU A 339 -11.92 0.89 -31.68
CA GLU A 339 -13.34 0.53 -31.87
C GLU A 339 -14.19 1.62 -31.22
N MET A 340 -14.66 2.58 -32.03
CA MET A 340 -15.33 3.79 -31.56
C MET A 340 -16.54 3.49 -30.67
N GLU A 341 -17.33 2.47 -31.00
CA GLU A 341 -18.49 2.06 -30.20
C GLU A 341 -18.09 1.56 -28.81
N ARG A 342 -17.10 0.68 -28.76
CA ARG A 342 -16.55 0.11 -27.52
C ARG A 342 -15.95 1.20 -26.63
N ALA A 343 -15.23 2.14 -27.24
CA ALA A 343 -14.67 3.31 -26.59
C ALA A 343 -15.77 4.19 -25.96
N LEU A 344 -16.78 4.57 -26.74
CA LEU A 344 -17.88 5.42 -26.26
C LEU A 344 -18.72 4.76 -25.16
N ASP A 345 -18.98 3.47 -25.27
CA ASP A 345 -19.68 2.70 -24.23
C ASP A 345 -18.89 2.71 -22.91
N LEU A 346 -17.60 2.39 -22.95
CA LEU A 346 -16.75 2.44 -21.77
C LEU A 346 -16.70 3.84 -21.16
N ALA A 347 -16.58 4.88 -21.98
CA ALA A 347 -16.53 6.26 -21.50
C ALA A 347 -17.82 6.63 -20.75
N LYS A 348 -19.00 6.23 -21.26
CA LYS A 348 -20.29 6.43 -20.59
C LYS A 348 -20.36 5.66 -19.27
N ARG A 349 -20.03 4.37 -19.26
CA ARG A 349 -20.07 3.55 -18.04
C ARG A 349 -19.09 4.08 -16.99
N MET A 350 -17.84 4.32 -17.38
CA MET A 350 -16.80 4.80 -16.47
C MET A 350 -17.11 6.19 -15.90
N SER A 351 -17.57 7.14 -16.73
CA SER A 351 -17.97 8.47 -16.24
C SER A 351 -19.16 8.41 -15.28
N ARG A 352 -20.15 7.55 -15.56
CA ARG A 352 -21.26 7.28 -14.65
C ARG A 352 -20.78 6.74 -13.31
N TYR A 353 -19.95 5.69 -13.30
CA TYR A 353 -19.40 5.10 -12.06
C TYR A 353 -18.59 6.12 -11.26
N VAL A 354 -17.70 6.88 -11.91
CA VAL A 354 -16.93 7.94 -11.25
C VAL A 354 -17.87 9.00 -10.66
N GLY A 355 -18.90 9.42 -11.41
CA GLY A 355 -19.90 10.38 -10.93
C GLY A 355 -20.69 9.89 -9.73
N GLU A 356 -21.23 8.66 -9.79
CA GLU A 356 -21.94 8.02 -8.68
C GLU A 356 -21.05 7.90 -7.44
N TYR A 357 -19.78 7.51 -7.63
CA TYR A 357 -18.82 7.43 -6.53
C TYR A 357 -18.52 8.79 -5.90
N LEU A 358 -18.34 9.86 -6.70
CA LEU A 358 -18.11 11.21 -6.18
C LEU A 358 -19.29 11.75 -5.37
N LEU A 359 -20.51 11.39 -5.75
CA LEU A 359 -21.74 11.77 -5.05
C LEU A 359 -21.97 10.94 -3.78
N GLY A 360 -21.61 9.65 -3.79
CA GLY A 360 -21.79 8.75 -2.65
C GLY A 360 -20.66 8.80 -1.61
N TYR A 361 -19.41 8.98 -2.04
CA TYR A 361 -18.25 8.90 -1.17
C TYR A 361 -17.82 10.28 -0.65
N LYS A 362 -18.09 10.53 0.63
CA LYS A 362 -17.63 11.72 1.37
C LYS A 362 -17.93 13.04 0.65
N PHE A 363 -19.15 13.18 0.11
CA PHE A 363 -19.60 14.34 -0.65
C PHE A 363 -19.24 15.70 -0.01
N PHE A 364 -19.53 15.88 1.29
CA PHE A 364 -19.21 17.13 1.99
C PHE A 364 -17.71 17.43 2.04
N LEU A 365 -16.88 16.41 2.25
CA LEU A 365 -15.43 16.56 2.26
C LEU A 365 -14.90 16.87 0.85
N THR A 366 -15.51 16.30 -0.19
CA THR A 366 -15.24 16.67 -1.59
C THR A 366 -15.56 18.15 -1.82
N GLY A 367 -16.71 18.63 -1.36
CA GLY A 367 -17.08 20.05 -1.42
C GLY A 367 -16.06 20.97 -0.73
N ILE A 368 -15.65 20.64 0.51
CA ILE A 368 -14.61 21.40 1.24
C ILE A 368 -13.28 21.38 0.48
N GLY A 369 -12.89 20.22 -0.07
CA GLY A 369 -11.69 20.08 -0.88
C GLY A 369 -11.71 21.01 -2.11
N LEU A 370 -12.84 21.05 -2.83
CA LEU A 370 -13.03 21.92 -3.98
C LEU A 370 -13.02 23.41 -3.61
N VAL A 371 -13.59 23.79 -2.47
CA VAL A 371 -13.50 25.18 -1.95
C VAL A 371 -12.04 25.56 -1.70
N GLY A 372 -11.24 24.67 -1.10
CA GLY A 372 -9.81 24.89 -0.93
C GLY A 372 -9.07 25.10 -2.25
N LEU A 373 -9.39 24.29 -3.27
CA LEU A 373 -8.82 24.44 -4.61
C LEU A 373 -9.28 25.74 -5.30
N ALA A 374 -10.51 26.19 -5.07
CA ALA A 374 -11.00 27.47 -5.57
C ALA A 374 -10.24 28.66 -4.95
N ILE A 375 -9.94 28.61 -3.64
CA ILE A 375 -9.08 29.60 -2.96
C ILE A 375 -7.69 29.63 -3.61
N VAL A 376 -7.12 28.47 -3.94
CA VAL A 376 -5.84 28.39 -4.65
C VAL A 376 -5.96 28.98 -6.07
N ALA A 377 -6.98 28.60 -6.83
CA ALA A 377 -7.20 29.07 -8.19
C ALA A 377 -7.34 30.59 -8.29
N ALA A 378 -7.95 31.22 -7.28
CA ALA A 378 -8.13 32.67 -7.21
C ALA A 378 -6.81 33.46 -7.11
N SER A 379 -5.69 32.81 -6.75
CA SER A 379 -4.40 33.47 -6.58
C SER A 379 -3.43 33.17 -7.73
N ARG A 380 -3.06 34.23 -8.48
CA ARG A 380 -2.10 34.19 -9.61
C ARG A 380 -0.73 33.59 -9.26
N ARG A 381 -0.38 33.50 -7.98
CA ARG A 381 0.89 32.91 -7.54
C ARG A 381 0.82 31.40 -7.43
N ILE A 382 -0.33 30.86 -7.03
CA ILE A 382 -0.49 29.44 -6.63
C ILE A 382 -1.44 28.65 -7.54
N TYR A 383 -2.14 29.29 -8.49
CA TYR A 383 -2.96 28.60 -9.50
C TYR A 383 -2.25 27.49 -10.30
N PRO A 384 -0.90 27.47 -10.50
CA PRO A 384 -0.25 26.34 -11.17
C PRO A 384 -0.46 25.01 -10.45
N LEU A 385 -0.75 25.01 -9.15
CA LEU A 385 -1.14 23.81 -8.40
C LEU A 385 -2.41 23.18 -8.98
N VAL A 386 -3.42 24.00 -9.29
CA VAL A 386 -4.71 23.55 -9.81
C VAL A 386 -4.56 23.03 -11.24
N ILE A 387 -3.74 23.68 -12.05
CA ILE A 387 -3.39 23.20 -13.40
C ILE A 387 -2.65 21.85 -13.31
N CYS A 388 -1.67 21.75 -12.43
CA CYS A 388 -0.93 20.50 -12.20
C CYS A 388 -1.88 19.36 -11.80
N LEU A 389 -2.83 19.62 -10.90
CA LEU A 389 -3.85 18.66 -10.48
C LEU A 389 -4.77 18.27 -11.64
N ALA A 390 -5.27 19.24 -12.42
CA ALA A 390 -6.14 18.97 -13.56
C ALA A 390 -5.44 18.10 -14.63
N LEU A 391 -4.18 18.41 -14.95
CA LEU A 391 -3.36 17.62 -15.87
C LEU A 391 -3.12 16.21 -15.33
N TYR A 392 -2.79 16.07 -14.04
CA TYR A 392 -2.66 14.77 -13.39
C TYR A 392 -3.95 13.94 -13.49
N LEU A 393 -5.11 14.53 -13.18
CA LEU A 393 -6.40 13.85 -13.27
C LEU A 393 -6.70 13.40 -14.71
N ALA A 394 -6.44 14.25 -15.69
CA ALA A 394 -6.62 13.92 -17.10
C ALA A 394 -5.73 12.74 -17.53
N ILE A 395 -4.43 12.75 -17.17
CA ILE A 395 -3.51 11.67 -17.50
C ILE A 395 -3.87 10.39 -16.74
N TYR A 396 -4.22 10.49 -15.45
CA TYR A 396 -4.57 9.34 -14.61
C TYR A 396 -5.83 8.62 -15.11
N PHE A 397 -6.94 9.35 -15.28
CA PHE A 397 -8.19 8.76 -15.77
C PHE A 397 -8.11 8.37 -17.25
N GLY A 398 -7.39 9.14 -18.08
CA GLY A 398 -7.12 8.77 -19.46
C GLY A 398 -6.34 7.46 -19.56
N SER A 399 -5.30 7.28 -18.73
CA SER A 399 -4.56 6.01 -18.67
C SER A 399 -5.46 4.87 -18.18
N LEU A 400 -6.23 5.08 -17.10
CA LEU A 400 -7.14 4.07 -16.57
C LEU A 400 -8.19 3.63 -17.61
N TYR A 401 -8.71 4.56 -18.40
CA TYR A 401 -9.61 4.29 -19.50
C TYR A 401 -8.95 3.41 -20.57
N VAL A 402 -7.74 3.75 -21.01
CA VAL A 402 -6.94 2.95 -21.96
C VAL A 402 -6.67 1.53 -21.42
N TYR A 403 -6.38 1.40 -20.13
CA TYR A 403 -6.15 0.10 -19.50
C TYR A 403 -7.40 -0.79 -19.51
N HIS A 404 -8.59 -0.23 -19.28
CA HIS A 404 -9.84 -0.99 -19.38
C HIS A 404 -10.16 -1.38 -20.81
N LEU A 405 -9.79 -0.56 -21.80
CA LEU A 405 -9.99 -0.89 -23.21
C LEU A 405 -9.10 -2.04 -23.67
N TYR A 406 -7.81 -2.00 -23.33
CA TYR A 406 -6.81 -2.83 -24.02
C TYR A 406 -6.00 -3.76 -23.10
N CYS A 407 -6.04 -3.57 -21.77
CA CYS A 407 -5.15 -4.31 -20.86
C CYS A 407 -5.87 -5.35 -20.01
N PHE A 408 -6.97 -4.98 -19.36
CA PHE A 408 -7.57 -5.83 -18.32
C PHE A 408 -8.41 -7.00 -18.86
N GLY A 409 -8.52 -7.14 -20.19
CA GLY A 409 -9.30 -8.19 -20.84
C GLY A 409 -10.82 -7.99 -20.70
N GLU A 410 -11.58 -8.88 -21.34
CA GLU A 410 -13.03 -8.73 -21.51
C GLU A 410 -13.79 -8.70 -20.18
N TYR A 411 -13.41 -9.56 -19.22
CA TYR A 411 -14.05 -9.62 -17.91
C TYR A 411 -13.99 -8.28 -17.16
N TYR A 412 -12.84 -7.61 -17.16
CA TYR A 412 -12.68 -6.31 -16.51
C TYR A 412 -13.32 -5.17 -17.31
N PHE A 413 -13.32 -5.26 -18.64
CA PHE A 413 -14.01 -4.31 -19.51
C PHE A 413 -15.53 -4.31 -19.26
N LEU A 414 -16.14 -5.49 -19.16
CA LEU A 414 -17.58 -5.63 -18.94
C LEU A 414 -17.99 -5.25 -17.51
N ASN A 415 -17.24 -5.69 -16.51
CA ASN A 415 -17.63 -5.52 -15.12
C ASN A 415 -17.13 -4.21 -14.48
N LEU A 416 -16.19 -3.50 -15.11
CA LEU A 416 -15.49 -2.35 -14.50
C LEU A 416 -15.07 -2.70 -13.07
N ASN A 417 -14.08 -3.58 -12.92
CA ASN A 417 -13.67 -4.01 -11.59
C ASN A 417 -12.93 -2.88 -10.85
N SER A 418 -13.25 -2.68 -9.57
CA SER A 418 -12.56 -1.74 -8.67
C SER A 418 -12.57 -0.23 -9.04
N PRO A 419 -13.57 0.36 -9.74
CA PRO A 419 -13.60 1.78 -10.12
C PRO A 419 -13.54 2.69 -8.90
N ASP A 420 -14.19 2.28 -7.81
CA ASP A 420 -14.16 2.93 -6.51
C ASP A 420 -12.73 3.05 -5.95
N ARG A 421 -11.94 1.97 -6.03
CA ARG A 421 -10.55 1.97 -5.56
C ARG A 421 -9.69 2.93 -6.37
N PHE A 422 -9.87 2.97 -7.69
CA PHE A 422 -9.11 3.86 -8.56
C PHE A 422 -9.51 5.33 -8.38
N THR A 423 -10.79 5.62 -8.20
CA THR A 423 -11.31 6.99 -8.07
C THR A 423 -10.99 7.59 -6.71
N ARG A 424 -10.93 6.76 -5.66
CA ARG A 424 -10.57 7.15 -4.31
C ARG A 424 -9.18 7.78 -4.19
N VAL A 425 -8.20 7.31 -4.96
CA VAL A 425 -6.81 7.81 -4.90
C VAL A 425 -6.71 9.31 -5.22
N PRO A 426 -7.10 9.80 -6.41
CA PRO A 426 -7.08 11.22 -6.71
C PRO A 426 -8.04 12.03 -5.83
N LEU A 427 -9.17 11.45 -5.44
CA LEU A 427 -10.15 12.13 -4.58
C LEU A 427 -9.57 12.43 -3.18
N ARG A 428 -8.78 11.51 -2.60
CA ARG A 428 -8.08 11.77 -1.34
C ARG A 428 -7.06 12.88 -1.45
N VAL A 429 -6.36 13.00 -2.58
CA VAL A 429 -5.45 14.13 -2.83
C VAL A 429 -6.21 15.45 -2.77
N ILE A 430 -7.39 15.52 -3.40
CA ILE A 430 -8.29 16.68 -3.34
C ILE A 430 -8.72 16.96 -1.89
N HIS A 431 -9.17 15.93 -1.16
CA HIS A 431 -9.60 16.06 0.24
C HIS A 431 -8.47 16.60 1.13
N ILE A 432 -7.27 16.04 1.04
CA ILE A 432 -6.14 16.43 1.89
C ILE A 432 -5.67 17.84 1.56
N VAL A 433 -5.35 18.11 0.30
CA VAL A 433 -4.77 19.39 -0.13
C VAL A 433 -5.79 20.53 0.05
N GLY A 434 -7.02 20.32 -0.40
CA GLY A 434 -8.07 21.33 -0.31
C GLY A 434 -8.48 21.63 1.14
N THR A 435 -8.70 20.60 1.97
CA THR A 435 -9.05 20.80 3.39
C THR A 435 -7.92 21.45 4.17
N LEU A 436 -6.65 21.14 3.86
CA LEU A 436 -5.51 21.82 4.47
C LEU A 436 -5.51 23.32 4.14
N VAL A 437 -5.75 23.70 2.88
CA VAL A 437 -5.82 25.12 2.49
C VAL A 437 -6.96 25.83 3.22
N VAL A 438 -8.16 25.24 3.22
CA VAL A 438 -9.30 25.81 3.95
C VAL A 438 -8.98 25.93 5.44
N GLY A 439 -8.40 24.90 6.05
CA GLY A 439 -8.05 24.88 7.46
C GLY A 439 -7.05 25.99 7.83
N VAL A 440 -5.97 26.15 7.05
CA VAL A 440 -4.96 27.20 7.30
C VAL A 440 -5.58 28.59 7.17
N GLU A 441 -6.32 28.87 6.10
CA GLU A 441 -6.89 30.20 5.87
C GLU A 441 -8.00 30.51 6.90
N ALA A 442 -8.90 29.57 7.18
CA ALA A 442 -9.98 29.76 8.15
C ALA A 442 -9.46 29.96 9.58
N LEU A 443 -8.48 29.18 10.01
CA LEU A 443 -7.88 29.34 11.35
C LEU A 443 -7.07 30.64 11.46
N ALA A 444 -6.39 31.05 10.38
CA ALA A 444 -5.70 32.35 10.36
C ALA A 444 -6.67 33.53 10.51
N VAL A 445 -7.83 33.47 9.83
CA VAL A 445 -8.90 34.47 9.97
C VAL A 445 -9.49 34.43 11.38
N LEU A 446 -9.83 33.25 11.90
CA LEU A 446 -10.44 33.11 13.23
C LEU A 446 -9.53 33.63 14.35
N ALA A 447 -8.24 33.32 14.29
CA ALA A 447 -7.26 33.83 15.24
C ALA A 447 -7.15 35.37 15.19
N GLY A 448 -7.50 36.01 14.06
CA GLY A 448 -7.53 37.47 13.93
C GLY A 448 -8.72 38.12 14.65
N HIS A 449 -9.81 37.38 14.83
CA HIS A 449 -11.06 37.87 15.44
C HIS A 449 -11.17 37.56 16.93
N LEU A 450 -10.49 36.50 17.40
CA LEU A 450 -10.55 36.07 18.80
C LEU A 450 -9.39 36.64 19.63
N ARG A 451 -9.66 36.91 20.92
CA ARG A 451 -8.59 37.22 21.88
C ARG A 451 -7.58 36.05 21.93
N PRO A 452 -6.26 36.31 21.92
CA PRO A 452 -5.24 35.26 21.82
C PRO A 452 -5.39 34.12 22.84
N ASN A 453 -5.72 34.44 24.10
CA ASN A 453 -5.91 33.44 25.15
C ASN A 453 -7.13 32.55 24.91
N ARG A 454 -8.24 33.12 24.41
CA ARG A 454 -9.46 32.37 24.08
C ARG A 454 -9.23 31.46 22.87
N TYR A 455 -8.56 31.97 21.85
CA TYR A 455 -8.19 31.19 20.67
C TYR A 455 -7.33 29.97 21.05
N LYS A 456 -6.27 30.19 21.84
CA LYS A 456 -5.39 29.11 22.32
C LYS A 456 -6.14 28.10 23.17
N ALA A 457 -6.94 28.54 24.14
CA ALA A 457 -7.73 27.65 24.99
C ALA A 457 -8.70 26.78 24.18
N ALA A 458 -9.43 27.38 23.23
CA ALA A 458 -10.34 26.66 22.34
C ALA A 458 -9.58 25.68 21.43
N GLY A 459 -8.43 26.08 20.89
CA GLY A 459 -7.59 25.21 20.08
C GLY A 459 -7.06 24.01 20.86
N PHE A 460 -6.56 24.20 22.09
CA PHE A 460 -6.11 23.09 22.94
C PHE A 460 -7.27 22.14 23.30
N ALA A 461 -8.45 22.67 23.62
CA ALA A 461 -9.63 21.85 23.88
C ALA A 461 -10.02 21.01 22.65
N LEU A 462 -9.97 21.61 21.44
CA LEU A 462 -10.24 20.91 20.19
C LEU A 462 -9.19 19.83 19.90
N VAL A 463 -7.89 20.11 20.10
CA VAL A 463 -6.83 19.12 19.97
C VAL A 463 -7.03 17.96 20.93
N ALA A 464 -7.37 18.22 22.20
CA ALA A 464 -7.63 17.18 23.18
C ALA A 464 -8.84 16.30 22.79
N LEU A 465 -9.93 16.91 22.32
CA LEU A 465 -11.11 16.20 21.83
C LEU A 465 -10.77 15.30 20.63
N LEU A 466 -10.08 15.86 19.63
CA LEU A 466 -9.71 15.11 18.44
C LEU A 466 -8.68 14.02 18.75
N ALA A 467 -7.73 14.26 19.66
CA ALA A 467 -6.78 13.25 20.11
C ALA A 467 -7.48 12.09 20.83
N GLY A 468 -8.43 12.40 21.73
CA GLY A 468 -9.28 11.38 22.37
C GLY A 468 -10.07 10.56 21.35
N TRP A 469 -10.60 11.20 20.30
CA TRP A 469 -11.23 10.51 19.18
C TRP A 469 -10.27 9.58 18.43
N GLN A 470 -9.02 10.02 18.19
CA GLN A 470 -8.01 9.18 17.53
C GLN A 470 -7.60 7.96 18.38
N VAL A 471 -7.54 8.09 19.70
CA VAL A 471 -7.30 6.95 20.61
C VAL A 471 -8.43 5.91 20.49
N ARG A 472 -9.69 6.35 20.48
CA ARG A 472 -10.84 5.46 20.27
C ARG A 472 -10.84 4.81 18.88
N GLN A 473 -10.48 5.56 17.84
CA GLN A 473 -10.34 5.02 16.48
C GLN A 473 -9.21 4.00 16.39
N MET A 474 -8.10 4.24 17.09
CA MET A 474 -6.96 3.33 17.16
C MET A 474 -7.33 1.98 17.78
N GLU A 475 -8.06 1.99 18.90
CA GLU A 475 -8.60 0.76 19.52
C GLU A 475 -9.45 -0.05 18.52
N ARG A 476 -10.40 0.62 17.86
CA ARG A 476 -11.27 0.00 16.85
C ARG A 476 -10.50 -0.53 15.66
N SER A 477 -9.49 0.20 15.19
CA SER A 477 -8.63 -0.24 14.10
C SER A 477 -7.82 -1.48 14.48
N LEU A 478 -7.29 -1.55 15.71
CA LEU A 478 -6.56 -2.73 16.19
C LEU A 478 -7.48 -3.96 16.26
N GLN A 479 -8.69 -3.80 16.80
CA GLN A 479 -9.71 -4.86 16.78
C GLN A 479 -10.08 -5.27 15.34
N SER A 480 -10.15 -4.30 14.42
CA SER A 480 -10.40 -4.56 13.00
C SER A 480 -9.28 -5.30 12.31
N MET A 481 -8.02 -5.17 12.72
CA MET A 481 -6.92 -5.86 12.06
C MET A 481 -7.01 -7.38 12.33
N ALA A 482 -7.51 -7.75 13.51
CA ALA A 482 -7.74 -9.14 13.91
C ALA A 482 -9.03 -9.75 13.32
N SER A 483 -10.10 -8.94 13.20
CA SER A 483 -11.45 -9.39 12.82
C SER A 483 -11.89 -8.99 11.40
N ARG A 484 -11.21 -8.01 10.79
CA ARG A 484 -11.44 -7.44 9.45
C ARG A 484 -12.91 -7.05 9.25
N PHE A 485 -13.30 -5.88 9.79
CA PHE A 485 -14.66 -5.26 9.90
C PHE A 485 -15.75 -5.66 8.88
N ASP A 486 -15.39 -6.00 7.64
CA ASP A 486 -16.32 -6.29 6.54
C ASP A 486 -16.40 -7.78 6.16
N ALA A 487 -15.56 -8.64 6.76
CA ALA A 487 -15.61 -10.06 6.52
C ALA A 487 -16.74 -10.70 7.31
N THR A 488 -17.56 -11.49 6.64
CA THR A 488 -18.55 -12.31 7.35
C THR A 488 -17.81 -13.26 8.31
N PRO A 489 -18.35 -13.55 9.50
CA PRO A 489 -17.72 -14.46 10.45
C PRO A 489 -17.36 -15.81 9.83
N GLY A 490 -18.18 -16.29 8.87
CA GLY A 490 -17.91 -17.50 8.09
C GLY A 490 -16.63 -17.41 7.27
N TRP A 491 -16.45 -16.32 6.51
CA TRP A 491 -15.26 -16.13 5.66
C TRP A 491 -13.96 -16.05 6.47
N LEU A 492 -13.97 -15.34 7.60
CA LEU A 492 -12.83 -15.29 8.52
C LEU A 492 -12.52 -16.66 9.11
N GLY A 493 -13.57 -17.42 9.47
CA GLY A 493 -13.45 -18.79 9.94
C GLY A 493 -12.80 -19.69 8.89
N GLU A 494 -13.19 -19.57 7.63
CA GLU A 494 -12.59 -20.32 6.52
C GLU A 494 -11.12 -19.97 6.32
N VAL A 495 -10.74 -18.69 6.26
CA VAL A 495 -9.31 -18.31 6.12
C VAL A 495 -8.46 -18.88 7.26
N ARG A 496 -8.97 -18.83 8.50
CA ARG A 496 -8.29 -19.42 9.68
C ARG A 496 -8.21 -20.95 9.59
N LEU A 497 -9.27 -21.60 9.10
CA LEU A 497 -9.28 -23.03 8.81
C LEU A 497 -8.21 -23.40 7.80
N PHE A 498 -8.16 -22.71 6.66
CA PHE A 498 -7.18 -22.94 5.60
C PHE A 498 -5.75 -22.69 6.06
N ARG A 499 -5.51 -21.66 6.88
CA ARG A 499 -4.20 -21.44 7.53
C ARG A 499 -3.77 -22.66 8.33
N ARG A 500 -4.62 -23.12 9.25
CA ARG A 500 -4.32 -24.27 10.12
C ARG A 500 -4.12 -25.55 9.30
N GLU A 501 -5.01 -25.81 8.34
CA GLU A 501 -4.92 -27.00 7.50
C GLU A 501 -3.71 -26.94 6.56
N ALA A 502 -3.30 -25.77 6.06
CA ALA A 502 -2.08 -25.62 5.27
C ALA A 502 -0.83 -25.97 6.10
N ASP A 503 -0.77 -25.53 7.37
CA ASP A 503 0.33 -25.88 8.28
C ASP A 503 0.42 -27.40 8.53
N LEU A 504 -0.73 -28.06 8.70
CA LEU A 504 -0.80 -29.52 8.83
C LEU A 504 -0.41 -30.23 7.53
N LEU A 505 -0.88 -29.73 6.39
CA LEU A 505 -0.56 -30.28 5.08
C LEU A 505 0.94 -30.23 4.81
N VAL A 506 1.64 -29.14 5.17
CA VAL A 506 3.10 -29.07 5.02
C VAL A 506 3.80 -30.17 5.83
N LYS A 507 3.34 -30.46 7.05
CA LYS A 507 3.89 -31.57 7.87
C LYS A 507 3.66 -32.93 7.22
N VAL A 508 2.44 -33.18 6.72
CA VAL A 508 2.11 -34.43 6.02
C VAL A 508 2.97 -34.57 4.77
N TRP A 509 3.07 -33.50 3.97
CA TRP A 509 3.85 -33.43 2.74
C TRP A 509 5.33 -33.77 2.96
N GLU A 510 5.95 -33.15 3.97
CA GLU A 510 7.36 -33.38 4.32
C GLU A 510 7.62 -34.84 4.74
N GLY A 511 6.60 -35.55 5.23
CA GLY A 511 6.67 -36.98 5.57
C GLY A 511 6.40 -37.94 4.40
N LEU A 512 5.99 -37.46 3.22
CA LEU A 512 5.69 -38.33 2.08
C LEU A 512 6.96 -38.83 1.37
N PRO A 513 6.92 -40.03 0.78
CA PRO A 513 7.92 -40.50 -0.17
C PRO A 513 8.16 -39.51 -1.33
N ALA A 514 9.40 -39.44 -1.82
CA ALA A 514 9.81 -38.49 -2.87
C ALA A 514 9.02 -38.64 -4.19
N ASP A 515 8.58 -39.86 -4.54
CA ASP A 515 7.78 -40.10 -5.74
C ASP A 515 6.36 -39.52 -5.63
N LEU A 516 5.81 -39.43 -4.42
CA LEU A 516 4.57 -38.69 -4.14
C LEU A 516 4.84 -37.19 -4.09
N GLN A 517 5.92 -36.72 -3.47
CA GLN A 517 6.24 -35.28 -3.46
C GLN A 517 6.44 -34.68 -4.87
N ALA A 518 6.80 -35.50 -5.86
CA ALA A 518 6.91 -35.05 -7.25
C ALA A 518 5.55 -34.71 -7.90
N ARG A 519 4.43 -35.15 -7.32
CA ARG A 519 3.08 -35.01 -7.89
C ARG A 519 2.29 -33.89 -7.22
N PRO A 520 1.34 -33.25 -7.91
CA PRO A 520 0.62 -32.12 -7.34
C PRO A 520 -0.35 -32.54 -6.23
N VAL A 521 -0.48 -31.70 -5.20
CA VAL A 521 -1.60 -31.78 -4.24
C VAL A 521 -2.86 -31.24 -4.89
N ARG A 522 -3.98 -31.95 -4.72
CA ARG A 522 -5.26 -31.52 -5.26
C ARG A 522 -6.19 -31.02 -4.17
N LEU A 523 -6.46 -29.73 -4.23
CA LEU A 523 -7.54 -29.11 -3.47
C LEU A 523 -8.88 -29.45 -4.14
N ILE A 524 -9.85 -29.93 -3.37
CA ILE A 524 -11.23 -30.09 -3.83
C ILE A 524 -12.11 -29.10 -3.06
N TYR A 525 -12.50 -28.03 -3.74
CA TYR A 525 -13.40 -27.00 -3.24
C TYR A 525 -14.47 -26.70 -4.31
N GLN A 526 -15.59 -27.42 -4.22
CA GLN A 526 -16.66 -27.30 -5.19
C GLN A 526 -17.36 -25.94 -5.15
N GLY A 527 -17.55 -25.31 -6.32
CA GLY A 527 -18.28 -24.05 -6.44
C GLY A 527 -17.51 -22.79 -6.01
N SER A 528 -16.25 -22.92 -5.60
CA SER A 528 -15.39 -21.77 -5.24
C SER A 528 -15.00 -20.92 -6.44
N ASP A 529 -14.60 -19.67 -6.17
CA ASP A 529 -14.03 -18.71 -7.14
C ASP A 529 -12.49 -18.73 -7.18
N GLY A 530 -11.86 -19.66 -6.45
CA GLY A 530 -10.41 -19.79 -6.38
C GLY A 530 -9.74 -18.92 -5.33
N TYR A 531 -10.47 -18.08 -4.58
CA TYR A 531 -9.88 -17.26 -3.52
C TYR A 531 -9.12 -18.10 -2.48
N PHE A 532 -9.71 -19.20 -2.01
CA PHE A 532 -9.06 -20.03 -0.98
C PHE A 532 -7.85 -20.79 -1.48
N ARG A 533 -7.75 -21.02 -2.79
CA ARG A 533 -6.52 -21.52 -3.36
C ARG A 533 -5.37 -20.53 -3.13
N ILE A 534 -5.60 -19.25 -3.36
CA ILE A 534 -4.61 -18.22 -3.10
C ILE A 534 -4.20 -18.16 -1.62
N VAL A 535 -5.16 -18.32 -0.71
CA VAL A 535 -4.90 -18.41 0.73
C VAL A 535 -3.98 -19.59 1.05
N ILE A 536 -4.23 -20.74 0.44
CA ILE A 536 -3.41 -21.95 0.61
C ILE A 536 -1.99 -21.76 0.05
N ASP A 537 -1.87 -21.25 -1.17
CA ASP A 537 -0.57 -21.01 -1.82
C ASP A 537 0.26 -20.04 -0.96
N TYR A 538 -0.39 -19.02 -0.38
CA TYR A 538 0.23 -18.09 0.55
C TYR A 538 0.80 -18.78 1.79
N TYR A 539 0.01 -19.62 2.47
CA TYR A 539 0.44 -20.25 3.72
C TYR A 539 1.47 -21.36 3.49
N THR A 540 1.38 -22.08 2.38
CA THR A 540 2.33 -23.14 1.99
C THR A 540 3.61 -22.63 1.32
N LEU A 541 3.71 -21.34 1.01
CA LEU A 541 4.91 -20.70 0.43
C LEU A 541 5.35 -21.29 -0.92
N GLY A 542 4.45 -21.92 -1.67
CA GLY A 542 4.82 -22.65 -2.88
C GLY A 542 5.75 -23.85 -2.63
N LYS A 543 5.95 -24.28 -1.37
CA LYS A 543 6.65 -25.53 -1.05
C LYS A 543 5.92 -26.75 -1.64
N ILE A 544 4.61 -26.62 -1.77
CA ILE A 544 3.74 -27.65 -2.28
C ILE A 544 3.28 -27.21 -3.67
N LYS A 545 3.52 -28.07 -4.66
CA LYS A 545 2.94 -27.89 -5.99
C LYS A 545 1.49 -28.35 -5.91
N PHE A 546 0.57 -27.48 -6.27
CA PHE A 546 -0.84 -27.85 -6.30
C PHE A 546 -1.38 -27.87 -7.73
N ALA A 547 -2.36 -28.75 -8.00
CA ALA A 547 -3.06 -28.80 -9.29
C ALA A 547 -3.77 -27.47 -9.59
N SER A 548 -3.87 -27.04 -10.85
CA SER A 548 -4.49 -25.74 -11.20
C SER A 548 -6.00 -25.71 -10.93
N ASP A 549 -6.67 -26.83 -11.17
CA ASP A 549 -8.11 -26.96 -11.00
C ASP A 549 -8.46 -27.34 -9.55
N PHE A 550 -9.61 -26.90 -9.08
CA PHE A 550 -10.08 -27.15 -7.70
C PHE A 550 -11.58 -27.44 -7.59
N SER A 551 -12.37 -27.18 -8.64
CA SER A 551 -13.79 -27.49 -8.72
C SER A 551 -14.06 -28.32 -9.98
N TYR A 552 -14.92 -29.33 -9.87
CA TYR A 552 -15.12 -30.35 -10.89
C TYR A 552 -16.58 -30.78 -10.97
N GLY A 553 -17.06 -31.15 -12.15
CA GLY A 553 -18.35 -31.80 -12.31
C GLY A 553 -18.57 -32.36 -13.71
N GLU A 554 -19.56 -33.22 -13.87
CA GLU A 554 -19.95 -33.73 -15.21
C GLU A 554 -20.56 -32.62 -16.08
N THR A 555 -21.13 -31.60 -15.45
CA THR A 555 -21.61 -30.38 -16.10
C THR A 555 -21.14 -29.18 -15.27
N PRO A 556 -20.37 -28.24 -15.85
CA PRO A 556 -19.93 -27.03 -15.16
C PRO A 556 -21.10 -26.19 -14.67
N LYS A 557 -21.13 -25.87 -13.38
CA LYS A 557 -22.11 -24.95 -12.77
C LYS A 557 -21.67 -23.48 -12.83
N ASN A 558 -20.37 -23.24 -12.99
CA ASN A 558 -19.76 -21.92 -13.11
C ASN A 558 -18.46 -22.01 -13.95
N HIS A 559 -17.85 -20.87 -14.23
CA HIS A 559 -16.64 -20.79 -15.05
C HIS A 559 -15.36 -21.33 -14.39
N TRP A 560 -15.38 -21.59 -13.08
CA TRP A 560 -14.27 -22.17 -12.33
C TRP A 560 -14.36 -23.71 -12.22
N MET A 561 -15.47 -24.31 -12.63
CA MET A 561 -15.72 -25.73 -12.54
C MET A 561 -15.27 -26.44 -13.81
N ARG A 562 -14.26 -27.31 -13.70
CA ARG A 562 -13.77 -28.13 -14.81
C ARG A 562 -14.75 -29.28 -15.11
N GLN A 563 -15.12 -29.43 -16.37
CA GLN A 563 -15.89 -30.59 -16.81
C GLN A 563 -15.04 -31.86 -16.76
N VAL A 564 -15.52 -32.90 -16.07
CA VAL A 564 -14.81 -34.19 -15.98
C VAL A 564 -15.79 -35.33 -15.71
N SER A 565 -15.53 -36.51 -16.27
CA SER A 565 -16.34 -37.71 -16.00
C SER A 565 -15.98 -38.33 -14.64
N THR A 566 -16.87 -39.16 -14.10
CA THR A 566 -16.63 -39.90 -12.84
C THR A 566 -15.39 -40.80 -12.91
N SER A 567 -15.16 -41.48 -14.05
CA SER A 567 -14.00 -42.36 -14.24
C SER A 567 -12.71 -41.57 -14.35
N ASP A 568 -12.71 -40.47 -15.10
CA ASP A 568 -11.52 -39.63 -15.25
C ASP A 568 -11.16 -38.95 -13.93
N MET A 569 -12.16 -38.46 -13.18
CA MET A 569 -11.93 -37.89 -11.86
C MET A 569 -11.33 -38.94 -10.90
N SER A 570 -11.78 -40.19 -10.99
CA SER A 570 -11.23 -41.26 -10.17
C SER A 570 -9.76 -41.53 -10.48
N ALA A 571 -9.41 -41.58 -11.77
CA ALA A 571 -8.02 -41.73 -12.21
C ALA A 571 -7.16 -40.55 -11.76
N ILE A 572 -7.68 -39.33 -11.91
CA ILE A 572 -7.04 -38.09 -11.47
C ILE A 572 -6.71 -38.14 -9.97
N LEU A 573 -7.69 -38.47 -9.12
CA LEU A 573 -7.51 -38.52 -7.67
C LEU A 573 -6.46 -39.56 -7.25
N LEU A 574 -6.37 -40.69 -7.96
CA LEU A 574 -5.37 -41.72 -7.67
C LEU A 574 -3.96 -41.36 -8.19
N ASP A 575 -3.84 -40.43 -9.13
CA ASP A 575 -2.56 -39.98 -9.66
C ASP A 575 -1.90 -38.90 -8.79
N ASP A 576 -2.68 -38.07 -8.11
CA ASP A 576 -2.15 -37.00 -7.25
C ASP A 576 -1.37 -37.51 -6.04
N SER A 577 -0.71 -36.60 -5.32
CA SER A 577 0.05 -36.93 -4.11
C SER A 577 -0.78 -36.91 -2.83
N VAL A 578 -1.56 -35.84 -2.67
CA VAL A 578 -2.48 -35.65 -1.55
C VAL A 578 -3.76 -35.05 -2.12
N ILE A 579 -4.90 -35.58 -1.68
CA ILE A 579 -6.20 -34.97 -1.94
C ILE A 579 -6.65 -34.26 -0.68
N TRP A 580 -6.95 -32.99 -0.83
CA TRP A 580 -7.43 -32.13 0.23
C TRP A 580 -8.90 -31.75 -0.04
N PRO A 581 -9.86 -32.56 0.44
CA PRO A 581 -11.27 -32.19 0.41
C PRO A 581 -11.56 -31.10 1.44
N VAL A 582 -12.17 -30.01 0.98
CA VAL A 582 -12.67 -28.94 1.85
C VAL A 582 -14.17 -28.79 1.74
N PHE A 583 -14.67 -28.69 0.50
CA PHE A 583 -16.10 -28.63 0.23
C PHE A 583 -16.46 -29.55 -0.93
N LEU A 584 -17.39 -30.46 -0.69
CA LEU A 584 -17.83 -31.48 -1.62
C LEU A 584 -19.32 -31.32 -1.88
N ASP A 585 -19.73 -31.39 -3.14
CA ASP A 585 -21.14 -31.57 -3.49
C ASP A 585 -21.49 -33.08 -3.54
N GLY A 586 -22.75 -33.40 -3.80
CA GLY A 586 -23.21 -34.79 -3.82
C GLY A 586 -22.49 -35.65 -4.86
N TRP A 587 -22.15 -35.09 -6.03
CA TRP A 587 -21.44 -35.80 -7.09
C TRP A 587 -20.03 -36.16 -6.66
N MET A 588 -19.23 -35.18 -6.20
CA MET A 588 -17.86 -35.43 -5.78
C MET A 588 -17.78 -36.35 -4.56
N THR A 589 -18.72 -36.22 -3.62
CA THR A 589 -18.84 -37.14 -2.48
C THR A 589 -19.05 -38.59 -2.96
N GLY A 590 -19.90 -38.77 -3.98
CA GLY A 590 -20.12 -40.06 -4.64
C GLY A 590 -18.84 -40.63 -5.27
N VAL A 591 -18.08 -39.82 -6.01
CA VAL A 591 -16.80 -40.23 -6.61
C VAL A 591 -15.82 -40.68 -5.52
N MET A 592 -15.58 -39.84 -4.52
CA MET A 592 -14.59 -40.09 -3.47
C MET A 592 -14.96 -41.33 -2.64
N SER A 593 -16.23 -41.51 -2.28
CA SER A 593 -16.68 -42.65 -1.48
C SER A 593 -16.39 -44.02 -2.12
N ARG A 594 -16.37 -44.11 -3.46
CA ARG A 594 -16.05 -45.36 -4.20
C ARG A 594 -14.57 -45.70 -4.15
N LEU A 595 -13.71 -44.70 -3.94
CA LEU A 595 -12.26 -44.83 -3.88
C LEU A 595 -11.73 -45.06 -2.47
N MET A 596 -12.58 -45.00 -1.44
CA MET A 596 -12.14 -45.05 -0.06
C MET A 596 -12.03 -46.47 0.49
N VAL A 597 -11.00 -46.72 1.32
CA VAL A 597 -10.91 -47.93 2.15
C VAL A 597 -11.86 -47.77 3.34
N LYS A 598 -12.95 -48.54 3.37
CA LYS A 598 -14.03 -48.39 4.38
C LYS A 598 -13.55 -48.48 5.85
N SER A 599 -12.44 -49.17 6.13
CA SER A 599 -11.94 -49.38 7.49
C SER A 599 -11.16 -48.20 8.07
N THR A 600 -10.68 -47.25 7.26
CA THR A 600 -9.77 -46.17 7.71
C THR A 600 -10.45 -44.80 7.83
N CYS A 601 -11.68 -44.65 7.30
CA CYS A 601 -12.35 -43.36 7.18
C CYS A 601 -13.67 -43.34 7.96
N GLY A 602 -13.58 -43.34 9.30
CA GLY A 602 -14.76 -43.24 10.18
C GLY A 602 -15.34 -41.83 10.35
N ALA A 603 -14.64 -40.79 9.84
CA ALA A 603 -15.01 -39.38 9.96
C ALA A 603 -15.43 -38.77 8.61
N ALA A 604 -16.07 -37.59 8.64
CA ALA A 604 -16.43 -36.85 7.42
C ALA A 604 -15.20 -36.58 6.55
N LEU A 605 -15.28 -36.82 5.23
CA LEU A 605 -14.15 -36.73 4.30
C LEU A 605 -13.41 -35.37 4.38
N THR A 606 -14.15 -34.28 4.58
CA THR A 606 -13.62 -32.92 4.70
C THR A 606 -12.73 -32.70 5.93
N THR A 607 -12.69 -33.65 6.87
CA THR A 607 -11.81 -33.62 8.06
C THR A 607 -10.50 -34.40 7.87
N GLN A 608 -10.25 -34.89 6.65
CA GLN A 608 -9.13 -35.77 6.33
C GLN A 608 -8.34 -35.22 5.14
N PHE A 609 -7.02 -35.41 5.15
CA PHE A 609 -6.23 -35.52 3.92
C PHE A 609 -6.32 -36.95 3.41
N LEU A 610 -6.39 -37.15 2.11
CA LEU A 610 -6.44 -38.49 1.52
C LEU A 610 -5.17 -38.75 0.72
N LEU A 611 -4.56 -39.90 0.97
CA LEU A 611 -3.34 -40.33 0.32
C LEU A 611 -3.66 -41.53 -0.59
N PRO A 612 -3.18 -41.55 -1.84
CA PRO A 612 -3.34 -42.72 -2.70
C PRO A 612 -2.45 -43.87 -2.24
N ASP A 613 -3.05 -45.04 -2.11
CA ASP A 613 -2.36 -46.30 -1.87
C ASP A 613 -2.32 -47.10 -3.18
N LYS A 614 -1.12 -47.18 -3.77
CA LYS A 614 -0.87 -47.92 -5.01
C LYS A 614 -1.18 -49.41 -4.89
N ALA A 615 -1.05 -50.00 -3.70
CA ALA A 615 -1.27 -51.43 -3.53
C ALA A 615 -2.75 -51.79 -3.61
N SER A 616 -3.62 -50.95 -3.04
CA SER A 616 -5.07 -51.17 -3.06
C SER A 616 -5.79 -50.49 -4.22
N GLY A 617 -5.17 -49.51 -4.88
CA GLY A 617 -5.85 -48.63 -5.84
C GLY A 617 -6.96 -47.81 -5.17
N LYS A 618 -6.80 -47.53 -3.88
CA LYS A 618 -7.74 -46.80 -3.03
C LYS A 618 -7.06 -45.63 -2.35
N LEU A 619 -7.87 -44.81 -1.72
CA LEU A 619 -7.45 -43.69 -0.90
C LEU A 619 -7.46 -44.10 0.58
N VAL A 620 -6.44 -43.66 1.32
CA VAL A 620 -6.30 -43.85 2.77
C VAL A 620 -6.48 -42.50 3.46
N CYS A 621 -7.27 -42.47 4.54
CA CYS A 621 -7.50 -41.25 5.31
C CYS A 621 -6.35 -40.96 6.27
N HIS A 622 -5.91 -39.70 6.28
CA HIS A 622 -5.03 -39.12 7.27
C HIS A 622 -5.75 -37.93 7.92
N ARG A 623 -5.96 -37.99 9.23
CA ARG A 623 -6.81 -37.01 9.91
C ARG A 623 -6.14 -35.65 9.99
N LYS A 624 -6.94 -34.59 9.83
CA LYS A 624 -6.49 -33.19 9.98
C LYS A 624 -6.52 -32.76 11.46
N ASP A 625 -6.16 -33.64 12.39
CA ASP A 625 -5.92 -33.28 13.79
C ASP A 625 -4.41 -33.17 14.02
N GLY A 626 -4.03 -32.06 14.66
CA GLY A 626 -2.64 -31.74 15.00
C GLY A 626 -2.23 -32.28 16.35
#